data_AF-A0A2V7VIZ4-F1
#
_entry.id   AF-A0A2V7VIZ4-F1
#
_cell.length_a   1.000
_cell.length_b   1.000
_cell.length_c   1.000
_cell.angle_alpha   90.00
_cell.angle_beta   90.00
_cell.angle_gamma   90.00
#
_symmetry.space_group_name_H-M   'P 1'
#
loop_
_entity.id
_entity.type
_entity.pdbx_description
1 polymer ?
#
loop_
_entity_poly.entity_id
_entity_poly.type
_entity_poly.pdbx_seq_one_letter_code
_entity_poly.pdbx_strand_id
1 'polypeptide(L)'
;MSPVRGAVRRRLLPIVLPLALLGMGAAPYVPWEDLTGTDALYDLATRFAIVDGHRVHYPTPTGELATALAQRVDAAALRHLAEARRELGDVQGALGAMGRWAEAEGPDAWAEAARWAATQGRMEFAFQAAARALPGLAVDARRALADEEVRWADAHPEAADPVTVRQDRARLFPEDGRAVESWIRALEKASRLGEADEALARAEGLPSARRLLLRSDLLADHGNDRRAFEVLEEALEGREPWSADLKQAWAERARKGAPGAPEAWRTALERAFDARALVRLATYFQGQGRGEAAADLLRQVERRYEPTLDRKGWLLVSRLHAEIDAVPEAFRALLAAAHKGTTDEQTGDLAGLARLALRAGGRALAWGTYNDEPYRWVARLDRTPGFWTGGVSFLLTGQDWKEALAQLESESLPERTFAAARALTGELARRAPSHPELPALRAAVMARHVERGEGKEALGARRACARKRSARPTSSAARAWTRRDGWPPSTRARARRRAACSPSTAPWPASIPRRPPLRARSWRAPPLPSPIPGPSGRSWASWSRSAAGRRPRSPPGPASPSATRGTPSASPTSRPCSGTTGT
;
A
#
# COMPACT_ATOMS: atom_id res chain seq x y z
N MET A 1 17.84 46.02 46.52
CA MET A 1 16.50 46.01 45.88
C MET A 1 16.65 46.61 44.50
N SER A 2 16.60 45.76 43.48
CA SER A 2 16.78 46.11 42.06
C SER A 2 15.90 45.17 41.26
N PRO A 3 14.97 45.64 40.43
CA PRO A 3 14.25 44.75 39.53
C PRO A 3 14.96 44.65 38.18
N VAL A 4 15.20 43.40 37.81
CA VAL A 4 15.71 42.87 36.56
C VAL A 4 14.75 43.21 35.41
N ARG A 5 15.23 43.87 34.35
CA ARG A 5 14.52 43.98 33.06
C ARG A 5 15.11 42.97 32.08
N GLY A 6 14.34 41.91 31.80
CA GLY A 6 14.61 40.95 30.74
C GLY A 6 14.27 41.54 29.36
N ALA A 7 15.23 41.44 28.44
CA ALA A 7 15.10 41.83 27.05
C ALA A 7 14.40 40.74 26.24
N VAL A 8 13.34 41.09 25.50
CA VAL A 8 12.79 40.26 24.43
C VAL A 8 13.12 40.93 23.09
N ARG A 9 14.13 40.39 22.41
CA ARG A 9 14.47 40.71 21.01
C ARG A 9 13.40 40.10 20.08
N ARG A 10 12.55 40.92 19.46
CA ARG A 10 11.79 40.52 18.27
C ARG A 10 12.69 40.65 17.04
N ARG A 11 12.96 39.53 16.38
CA ARG A 11 13.63 39.44 15.07
C ARG A 11 12.69 40.00 14.01
N LEU A 12 13.08 41.09 13.36
CA LEU A 12 12.52 41.53 12.09
C LEU A 12 13.07 40.63 10.97
N LEU A 13 12.17 40.09 10.17
CA LEU A 13 12.47 39.40 8.91
C LEU A 13 11.76 40.20 7.81
N PRO A 14 12.46 40.74 6.80
CA PRO A 14 11.81 41.48 5.73
C PRO A 14 11.26 40.48 4.71
N ILE A 15 9.94 40.49 4.50
CA ILE A 15 9.31 39.78 3.39
C ILE A 15 9.37 40.71 2.18
N VAL A 16 10.24 40.36 1.23
CA VAL A 16 10.26 40.90 -0.13
C VAL A 16 9.21 40.13 -0.94
N LEU A 17 8.15 40.81 -1.39
CA LEU A 17 7.19 40.29 -2.35
C LEU A 17 7.74 40.49 -3.78
N PRO A 18 7.77 39.46 -4.65
CA PRO A 18 7.87 39.68 -6.08
C PRO A 18 6.46 39.86 -6.68
N LEU A 19 6.25 40.98 -7.37
CA LEU A 19 5.15 41.14 -8.32
C LEU A 19 5.26 40.06 -9.40
N ALA A 20 4.21 39.24 -9.56
CA ALA A 20 3.94 38.47 -10.76
C ALA A 20 2.44 38.28 -10.95
N LEU A 21 1.94 38.71 -12.12
CA LEU A 21 0.60 38.54 -12.69
C LEU A 21 0.01 37.15 -12.45
N LEU A 22 -1.25 37.06 -11.97
CA LEU A 22 -2.16 35.89 -12.07
C LEU A 22 -3.54 36.21 -11.44
N GLY A 23 -4.64 36.04 -12.21
CA GLY A 23 -6.03 35.95 -11.76
C GLY A 23 -6.63 37.18 -11.08
N MET A 24 -7.71 37.77 -11.63
CA MET A 24 -8.55 38.71 -10.87
C MET A 24 -9.31 37.91 -9.80
N GLY A 25 -8.66 37.67 -8.65
CA GLY A 25 -9.34 37.26 -7.43
C GLY A 25 -10.10 38.46 -6.83
N ALA A 26 -11.12 38.17 -6.04
CA ALA A 26 -11.89 39.19 -5.32
C ALA A 26 -10.96 40.10 -4.50
N ALA A 27 -11.29 41.40 -4.46
CA ALA A 27 -10.49 42.37 -3.71
C ALA A 27 -10.45 42.00 -2.20
N PRO A 28 -9.26 41.72 -1.62
CA PRO A 28 -9.15 41.34 -0.22
C PRO A 28 -9.47 42.51 0.71
N TYR A 29 -9.91 42.23 1.94
CA TYR A 29 -9.98 43.27 2.98
C TYR A 29 -8.59 43.82 3.29
N VAL A 30 -8.44 45.13 3.21
CA VAL A 30 -7.19 45.84 3.56
C VAL A 30 -7.42 46.60 4.87
N PRO A 31 -6.71 46.28 5.96
CA PRO A 31 -6.87 47.00 7.22
C PRO A 31 -6.35 48.44 7.07
N TRP A 32 -6.82 49.37 7.90
CA TRP A 32 -6.53 50.80 7.72
C TRP A 32 -5.03 51.13 7.84
N GLU A 33 -4.27 50.32 8.57
CA GLU A 33 -2.81 50.43 8.72
C GLU A 33 -2.07 50.22 7.40
N ASP A 34 -2.66 49.43 6.50
CA ASP A 34 -2.06 49.06 5.21
C ASP A 34 -2.62 49.90 4.05
N LEU A 35 -3.65 50.74 4.31
CA LEU A 35 -4.17 51.66 3.31
C LEU A 35 -3.17 52.79 3.04
N THR A 36 -2.98 53.08 1.77
CA THR A 36 -2.14 54.14 1.24
C THR A 36 -3.00 55.23 0.59
N GLY A 37 -2.45 56.43 0.41
CA GLY A 37 -3.19 57.53 -0.25
C GLY A 37 -3.63 57.25 -1.69
N THR A 38 -3.21 56.13 -2.29
CA THR A 38 -3.69 55.66 -3.59
C THR A 38 -4.93 54.78 -3.51
N ASP A 39 -5.31 54.32 -2.31
CA ASP A 39 -6.47 53.46 -2.11
C ASP A 39 -7.77 54.26 -2.00
N ALA A 40 -8.81 53.82 -2.70
CA ALA A 40 -10.09 54.54 -2.80
C ALA A 40 -10.84 54.71 -1.46
N LEU A 41 -10.42 53.98 -0.41
CA LEU A 41 -11.01 54.03 0.93
C LEU A 41 -10.14 54.76 1.95
N TYR A 42 -8.92 55.19 1.57
CA TYR A 42 -7.96 55.80 2.50
C TYR A 42 -8.52 57.02 3.22
N ASP A 43 -9.11 57.96 2.47
CA ASP A 43 -9.65 59.21 3.03
C ASP A 43 -10.87 58.98 3.94
N LEU A 44 -11.53 57.83 3.83
CA LEU A 44 -12.66 57.46 4.68
C LEU A 44 -12.21 56.72 5.94
N ALA A 45 -11.27 55.79 5.78
CA ALA A 45 -10.80 54.93 6.87
C ALA A 45 -9.77 55.61 7.77
N THR A 46 -9.04 56.62 7.26
CA THR A 46 -7.94 57.26 7.97
C THR A 46 -8.18 58.75 8.19
N ARG A 47 -7.82 59.22 9.38
CA ARG A 47 -7.74 60.63 9.74
C ARG A 47 -6.28 60.98 9.99
N PHE A 48 -5.97 62.26 9.91
CA PHE A 48 -4.65 62.74 10.28
C PHE A 48 -4.73 63.95 11.20
N ALA A 49 -3.80 64.02 12.14
CA ALA A 49 -3.54 65.18 12.96
C ALA A 49 -2.06 65.55 12.85
N ILE A 50 -1.75 66.84 12.99
CA ILE A 50 -0.37 67.31 13.10
C ILE A 50 -0.05 67.40 14.58
N VAL A 51 0.83 66.53 15.07
CA VAL A 51 1.30 66.51 16.45
C VAL A 51 2.80 66.80 16.42
N ASP A 52 3.22 67.90 17.04
CA ASP A 52 4.62 68.35 17.09
C ASP A 52 5.30 68.44 15.70
N GLY A 53 4.57 68.89 14.67
CA GLY A 53 5.08 68.99 13.30
C GLY A 53 5.12 67.66 12.52
N HIS A 54 4.69 66.56 13.13
CA HIS A 54 4.59 65.25 12.49
C HIS A 54 3.14 64.90 12.13
N ARG A 55 2.93 64.35 10.93
CA ARG A 55 1.62 63.84 10.49
C ARG A 55 1.39 62.47 11.11
N VAL A 56 0.43 62.39 12.03
CA VAL A 56 0.03 61.14 12.69
C VAL A 56 -1.29 60.68 12.10
N HIS A 57 -1.33 59.44 11.60
CA HIS A 57 -2.53 58.82 11.04
C HIS A 57 -3.21 57.96 12.11
N TYR A 58 -4.55 58.01 12.16
CA TYR A 58 -5.35 57.23 13.08
C TYR A 58 -6.69 56.84 12.43
N PRO A 59 -7.36 55.75 12.88
CA PRO A 59 -8.55 55.26 12.23
C PRO A 59 -9.74 56.20 12.45
N THR A 60 -10.61 56.31 11.45
CA THR A 60 -11.93 56.93 11.61
C THR A 60 -12.77 56.10 12.60
N PRO A 61 -13.49 56.72 13.54
CA PRO A 61 -14.36 56.00 14.47
C PRO A 61 -15.35 55.07 13.75
N THR A 62 -15.48 53.83 14.21
CA THR A 62 -16.22 52.77 13.51
C THR A 62 -17.66 53.15 13.14
N GLY A 63 -18.38 53.89 14.00
CA GLY A 63 -19.74 54.37 13.73
C GLY A 63 -19.84 55.37 12.57
N GLU A 64 -18.89 56.31 12.52
CA GLU A 64 -18.79 57.30 11.44
C GLU A 64 -18.35 56.64 10.14
N LEU A 65 -17.37 55.72 10.22
CA LEU A 65 -16.89 54.93 9.09
C LEU A 65 -18.01 54.07 8.48
N ALA A 66 -18.79 53.38 9.31
CA ALA A 66 -19.91 52.56 8.84
C ALA A 66 -20.97 53.38 8.09
N THR A 67 -21.25 54.61 8.57
CA THR A 67 -22.22 55.51 7.93
C THR A 67 -21.70 56.01 6.59
N ALA A 68 -20.43 56.42 6.52
CA ALA A 68 -19.80 56.88 5.29
C ALA A 68 -19.69 55.75 4.24
N LEU A 69 -19.35 54.53 4.67
CA LEU A 69 -19.27 53.35 3.79
C LEU A 69 -20.66 52.90 3.30
N ALA A 70 -21.70 53.04 4.12
CA ALA A 70 -23.06 52.68 3.72
C ALA A 70 -23.64 53.56 2.59
N GLN A 71 -23.09 54.76 2.39
CA GLN A 71 -23.47 55.67 1.31
C GLN A 71 -22.77 55.34 -0.02
N ARG A 72 -21.79 54.43 -0.01
CA ARG A 72 -21.05 54.02 -1.20
C ARG A 72 -21.70 52.83 -1.89
N VAL A 73 -21.49 52.75 -3.21
CA VAL A 73 -22.05 51.71 -4.08
C VAL A 73 -20.97 50.72 -4.57
N ASP A 74 -19.69 51.07 -4.44
CA ASP A 74 -18.59 50.19 -4.86
C ASP A 74 -18.43 48.97 -3.94
N ALA A 75 -18.03 47.84 -4.54
CA ALA A 75 -17.90 46.57 -3.86
C ALA A 75 -16.83 46.61 -2.75
N ALA A 76 -15.71 47.31 -2.96
CA ALA A 76 -14.68 47.48 -1.94
C ALA A 76 -15.24 48.09 -0.65
N ALA A 77 -16.10 49.11 -0.75
CA ALA A 77 -16.77 49.70 0.42
C ALA A 77 -17.68 48.70 1.17
N LEU A 78 -18.33 47.77 0.47
CA LEU A 78 -19.21 46.77 1.10
C LEU A 78 -18.44 45.79 2.01
N ARG A 79 -17.22 45.39 1.62
CA ARG A 79 -16.38 44.51 2.44
C ARG A 79 -15.93 45.19 3.74
N HIS A 80 -15.55 46.47 3.67
CA HIS A 80 -15.19 47.27 4.83
C HIS A 80 -16.41 47.63 5.68
N LEU A 81 -17.57 47.84 5.07
CA LEU A 81 -18.84 48.06 5.77
C LEU A 81 -19.23 46.84 6.61
N ALA A 82 -19.03 45.63 6.09
CA ALA A 82 -19.28 44.40 6.83
C ALA A 82 -18.40 44.33 8.11
N GLU A 83 -17.12 44.69 7.99
CA GLU A 83 -16.20 44.70 9.13
C GLU A 83 -16.58 45.77 10.17
N ALA A 84 -16.89 46.99 9.73
CA ALA A 84 -17.31 48.07 10.62
C ALA A 84 -18.62 47.76 11.35
N ARG A 85 -19.60 47.16 10.67
CA ARG A 85 -20.86 46.72 11.30
C ARG A 85 -20.64 45.60 12.31
N ARG A 86 -19.71 44.69 12.03
CA ARG A 86 -19.33 43.63 12.98
C ARG A 86 -18.75 44.23 14.26
N GLU A 87 -17.83 45.18 14.14
CA GLU A 87 -17.23 45.88 15.29
C GLU A 87 -18.26 46.66 16.12
N LEU A 88 -19.31 47.17 15.49
CA LEU A 88 -20.45 47.81 16.15
C LEU A 88 -21.44 46.81 16.79
N GLY A 89 -21.26 45.51 16.59
CA GLY A 89 -22.17 44.47 17.06
C GLY A 89 -23.42 44.25 16.17
N ASP A 90 -23.54 44.95 15.04
CA ASP A 90 -24.58 44.73 14.03
C ASP A 90 -24.25 43.52 13.15
N VAL A 91 -24.43 42.34 13.71
CA VAL A 91 -24.10 41.06 13.06
C VAL A 91 -24.93 40.84 11.80
N GLN A 92 -26.24 41.14 11.83
CA GLN A 92 -27.12 40.91 10.69
C GLN A 92 -26.81 41.88 9.54
N GLY A 93 -26.56 43.15 9.86
CA GLY A 93 -26.13 44.13 8.87
C GLY A 93 -24.74 43.83 8.30
N ALA A 94 -23.84 43.21 9.08
CA ALA A 94 -22.54 42.75 8.61
C ALA A 94 -22.67 41.58 7.61
N LEU A 95 -23.47 40.55 7.93
CA LEU A 95 -23.74 39.43 7.03
C LEU A 95 -24.40 39.90 5.73
N GLY A 96 -25.36 40.82 5.81
CA GLY A 96 -26.00 41.41 4.64
C GLY A 96 -25.03 42.20 3.75
N ALA A 97 -24.10 42.95 4.35
CA ALA A 97 -23.06 43.67 3.60
C ALA A 97 -22.08 42.69 2.93
N MET A 98 -21.67 41.63 3.63
CA MET A 98 -20.78 40.60 3.11
C MET A 98 -21.40 39.83 1.94
N GLY A 99 -22.70 39.51 2.02
CA GLY A 99 -23.42 38.86 0.93
C GLY A 99 -23.53 39.74 -0.33
N ARG A 100 -23.79 41.05 -0.17
CA ARG A 100 -23.81 41.98 -1.31
C ARG A 100 -22.44 42.16 -1.95
N TRP A 101 -21.39 42.23 -1.14
CA TRP A 101 -20.01 42.25 -1.63
C TRP A 101 -19.70 41.00 -2.46
N ALA A 102 -20.01 39.83 -1.91
CA ALA A 102 -19.76 38.56 -2.58
C ALA A 102 -20.55 38.40 -3.89
N GLU A 103 -21.80 38.87 -3.92
CA GLU A 103 -22.61 38.90 -5.15
C GLU A 103 -21.99 39.78 -6.24
N ALA A 104 -21.37 40.91 -5.87
CA ALA A 104 -20.76 41.83 -6.83
C ALA A 104 -19.42 41.33 -7.39
N GLU A 105 -18.61 40.65 -6.56
CA GLU A 105 -17.25 40.21 -6.91
C GLU A 105 -17.19 38.78 -7.46
N GLY A 106 -18.19 37.94 -7.17
CA GLY A 106 -18.33 36.59 -7.73
C GLY A 106 -17.84 35.44 -6.84
N PRO A 107 -17.50 34.27 -7.43
CA PRO A 107 -17.32 33.01 -6.68
C PRO A 107 -16.21 33.02 -5.63
N ASP A 108 -15.08 33.67 -5.91
CA ASP A 108 -13.96 33.78 -4.95
C ASP A 108 -14.34 34.61 -3.72
N ALA A 109 -15.17 35.65 -3.92
CA ALA A 109 -15.71 36.46 -2.84
C ALA A 109 -16.74 35.70 -2.01
N TRP A 110 -17.59 34.88 -2.64
CA TRP A 110 -18.48 33.97 -1.90
C TRP A 110 -17.70 32.97 -1.05
N ALA A 111 -16.55 32.47 -1.52
CA ALA A 111 -15.68 31.60 -0.74
C ALA A 111 -15.04 32.32 0.46
N GLU A 112 -14.61 33.58 0.29
CA GLU A 112 -14.14 34.40 1.41
C GLU A 112 -15.26 34.70 2.39
N ALA A 113 -16.46 35.05 1.92
CA ALA A 113 -17.63 35.29 2.76
C ALA A 113 -17.99 34.06 3.61
N ALA A 114 -17.90 32.87 3.04
CA ALA A 114 -18.09 31.62 3.77
C ALA A 114 -17.06 31.47 4.91
N ARG A 115 -15.77 31.62 4.61
CA ARG A 115 -14.69 31.55 5.60
C ARG A 115 -14.83 32.62 6.68
N TRP A 116 -15.11 33.86 6.29
CA TRP A 116 -15.32 34.97 7.23
C TRP A 116 -16.47 34.63 8.18
N ALA A 117 -17.63 34.21 7.68
CA ALA A 117 -18.76 33.85 8.52
C ALA A 117 -18.46 32.67 9.45
N ALA A 118 -17.72 31.66 8.98
CA ALA A 118 -17.26 30.54 9.80
C ALA A 118 -16.37 31.00 10.97
N THR A 119 -15.44 31.95 10.75
CA THR A 119 -14.61 32.50 11.84
C THR A 119 -15.43 33.24 12.90
N GLN A 120 -16.63 33.73 12.55
CA GLN A 120 -17.54 34.42 13.45
C GLN A 120 -18.59 33.48 14.08
N GLY A 121 -18.49 32.16 13.85
CA GLY A 121 -19.47 31.17 14.33
C GLY A 121 -20.85 31.29 13.65
N ARG A 122 -20.95 31.96 12.50
CA ARG A 122 -22.19 32.12 11.73
C ARG A 122 -22.32 31.03 10.66
N MET A 123 -22.48 29.81 11.14
CA MET A 123 -22.34 28.60 10.31
C MET A 123 -23.42 28.46 9.24
N GLU A 124 -24.68 28.81 9.52
CA GLU A 124 -25.76 28.77 8.52
C GLU A 124 -25.42 29.63 7.29
N PHE A 125 -24.94 30.86 7.52
CA PHE A 125 -24.50 31.73 6.43
C PHE A 125 -23.23 31.18 5.76
N ALA A 126 -22.30 30.61 6.53
CA ALA A 126 -21.07 30.03 5.98
C ALA A 126 -21.38 28.93 4.94
N PHE A 127 -22.27 28.01 5.26
CA PHE A 127 -22.70 26.95 4.32
C PHE A 127 -23.49 27.50 3.13
N GLN A 128 -24.38 28.49 3.34
CA GLN A 128 -25.09 29.14 2.24
C GLN A 128 -24.14 29.85 1.27
N ALA A 129 -23.14 30.56 1.80
CA ALA A 129 -22.12 31.25 1.01
C ALA A 129 -21.22 30.25 0.27
N ALA A 130 -20.82 29.14 0.92
CA ALA A 130 -20.03 28.09 0.29
C ALA A 130 -20.78 27.44 -0.88
N ALA A 131 -22.07 27.12 -0.70
CA ALA A 131 -22.93 26.57 -1.76
C ALA A 131 -23.02 27.49 -2.99
N ARG A 132 -23.00 28.82 -2.80
CA ARG A 132 -22.94 29.80 -3.90
C ARG A 132 -21.56 29.88 -4.56
N ALA A 133 -20.49 29.70 -3.80
CA ALA A 133 -19.13 29.75 -4.31
C ALA A 133 -18.78 28.52 -5.18
N LEU A 134 -19.08 27.31 -4.69
CA LEU A 134 -18.60 26.04 -5.23
C LEU A 134 -18.73 25.89 -6.76
N PRO A 135 -19.87 26.23 -7.41
CA PRO A 135 -20.03 26.03 -8.86
C PRO A 135 -19.06 26.86 -9.72
N GLY A 136 -18.68 28.06 -9.25
CA GLY A 136 -17.86 29.01 -10.00
C GLY A 136 -16.37 28.98 -9.68
N LEU A 137 -15.95 28.26 -8.64
CA LEU A 137 -14.54 28.16 -8.24
C LEU A 137 -13.72 27.26 -9.17
N ALA A 138 -12.43 27.57 -9.30
CA ALA A 138 -11.44 26.69 -9.91
C ALA A 138 -11.31 25.36 -9.13
N VAL A 139 -10.90 24.28 -9.80
CA VAL A 139 -10.88 22.90 -9.24
C VAL A 139 -10.18 22.82 -7.88
N ASP A 140 -8.99 23.40 -7.74
CA ASP A 140 -8.22 23.33 -6.50
C ASP A 140 -8.87 24.14 -5.36
N ALA A 141 -9.40 25.33 -5.66
CA ALA A 141 -10.10 26.18 -4.70
C ALA A 141 -11.43 25.57 -4.26
N ARG A 142 -12.16 24.96 -5.20
CA ARG A 142 -13.40 24.21 -4.93
C ARG A 142 -13.13 23.02 -4.02
N ARG A 143 -12.05 22.27 -4.27
CA ARG A 143 -11.65 21.15 -3.43
C ARG A 143 -11.30 21.60 -2.02
N ALA A 144 -10.53 22.67 -1.88
CA ALA A 144 -10.16 23.23 -0.58
C ALA A 144 -11.39 23.70 0.23
N LEU A 145 -12.32 24.41 -0.42
CA LEU A 145 -13.55 24.86 0.24
C LEU A 145 -14.44 23.69 0.66
N ALA A 146 -14.59 22.67 -0.20
CA ALA A 146 -15.39 21.50 0.16
C ALA A 146 -14.73 20.66 1.29
N ASP A 147 -13.40 20.65 1.40
CA ASP A 147 -12.70 20.07 2.57
C ASP A 147 -12.85 20.94 3.84
N GLU A 148 -12.99 22.26 3.70
CA GLU A 148 -13.34 23.18 4.79
C GLU A 148 -14.77 22.93 5.31
N GLU A 149 -15.75 22.77 4.41
CA GLU A 149 -17.13 22.47 4.77
C GLU A 149 -17.26 21.17 5.57
N VAL A 150 -16.51 20.13 5.23
CA VAL A 150 -16.48 18.89 6.03
C VAL A 150 -15.97 19.17 7.45
N ARG A 151 -14.91 19.97 7.60
CA ARG A 151 -14.37 20.35 8.93
C ARG A 151 -15.36 21.20 9.73
N TRP A 152 -16.07 22.09 9.04
CA TRP A 152 -17.11 22.91 9.64
C TRP A 152 -18.28 22.07 10.14
N ALA A 153 -18.75 21.10 9.34
CA ALA A 153 -19.84 20.22 9.74
C ALA A 153 -19.44 19.31 10.91
N ASP A 154 -18.19 18.85 10.96
CA ASP A 154 -17.67 18.07 12.10
C ASP A 154 -17.65 18.88 13.40
N ALA A 155 -17.33 20.18 13.32
CA ALA A 155 -17.32 21.07 14.47
C ALA A 155 -18.72 21.57 14.88
N HIS A 156 -19.61 21.71 13.90
CA HIS A 156 -20.95 22.30 14.04
C HIS A 156 -22.03 21.40 13.39
N PRO A 157 -22.27 20.19 13.92
CA PRO A 157 -23.27 19.27 13.36
C PRO A 157 -24.70 19.81 13.45
N GLU A 158 -24.95 20.80 14.30
CA GLU A 158 -26.23 21.52 14.39
C GLU A 158 -26.52 22.39 13.16
N ALA A 159 -25.49 22.84 12.45
CA ALA A 159 -25.62 23.74 11.30
C ALA A 159 -25.70 22.99 9.97
N ALA A 160 -25.05 21.83 9.85
CA ALA A 160 -25.15 20.96 8.69
C ALA A 160 -24.86 19.50 9.08
N ASP A 161 -25.59 18.55 8.50
CA ASP A 161 -25.36 17.12 8.72
C ASP A 161 -23.99 16.69 8.16
N PRO A 162 -23.07 16.19 9.00
CA PRO A 162 -21.73 15.77 8.56
C PRO A 162 -21.75 14.63 7.53
N VAL A 163 -22.80 13.82 7.48
CA VAL A 163 -22.94 12.74 6.48
C VAL A 163 -23.29 13.34 5.11
N THR A 164 -24.26 14.24 5.07
CA THR A 164 -24.70 14.94 3.85
C THR A 164 -23.56 15.76 3.24
N VAL A 165 -22.81 16.53 4.05
CA VAL A 165 -21.68 17.33 3.54
C VAL A 165 -20.58 16.45 2.94
N ARG A 166 -20.28 15.29 3.54
CA ARG A 166 -19.33 14.32 2.97
C ARG A 166 -19.84 13.68 1.69
N GLN A 167 -21.15 13.41 1.61
CA GLN A 167 -21.77 12.90 0.39
C GLN A 167 -21.57 13.90 -0.76
N ASP A 168 -21.84 15.18 -0.52
CA ASP A 168 -21.69 16.22 -1.53
C ASP A 168 -20.22 16.43 -1.92
N ARG A 169 -19.30 16.39 -0.94
CA ARG A 169 -17.85 16.40 -1.21
C ARG A 169 -17.39 15.23 -2.09
N ALA A 170 -17.93 14.03 -1.85
CA ALA A 170 -17.64 12.83 -2.65
C ALA A 170 -18.27 12.90 -4.05
N ARG A 171 -19.46 13.52 -4.19
CA ARG A 171 -20.12 13.74 -5.48
C ARG A 171 -19.39 14.77 -6.35
N LEU A 172 -18.83 15.82 -5.74
CA LEU A 172 -18.06 16.84 -6.46
C LEU A 172 -16.76 16.28 -7.05
N PHE A 173 -16.15 15.29 -6.40
CA PHE A 173 -14.87 14.69 -6.80
C PHE A 173 -14.91 13.16 -6.61
N PRO A 174 -15.64 12.43 -7.46
CA PRO A 174 -15.79 10.98 -7.33
C PRO A 174 -14.49 10.19 -7.51
N GLU A 175 -13.48 10.81 -8.15
CA GLU A 175 -12.14 10.25 -8.30
C GLU A 175 -11.30 10.30 -7.01
N ASP A 176 -11.70 11.13 -6.04
CA ASP A 176 -11.02 11.25 -4.76
C ASP A 176 -11.47 10.13 -3.81
N GLY A 177 -10.81 8.98 -3.91
CA GLY A 177 -11.11 7.81 -3.08
C GLY A 177 -11.07 8.09 -1.57
N ARG A 178 -10.30 9.09 -1.09
CA ARG A 178 -10.29 9.45 0.33
C ARG A 178 -11.57 10.13 0.77
N ALA A 179 -12.12 11.03 -0.05
CA ALA A 179 -13.40 11.67 0.20
C ALA A 179 -14.54 10.65 0.21
N VAL A 180 -14.53 9.72 -0.76
CA VAL A 180 -15.53 8.64 -0.83
C VAL A 180 -15.43 7.72 0.39
N GLU A 181 -14.22 7.31 0.79
CA GLU A 181 -14.03 6.48 1.99
C GLU A 181 -14.48 7.22 3.27
N SER A 182 -14.18 8.52 3.41
CA SER A 182 -14.65 9.34 4.52
C SER A 182 -16.17 9.38 4.61
N TRP A 183 -16.86 9.53 3.47
CA TRP A 183 -18.33 9.46 3.41
C TRP A 183 -18.87 8.10 3.84
N ILE A 184 -18.28 7.00 3.36
CA ILE A 184 -18.68 5.63 3.72
C ILE A 184 -18.51 5.38 5.23
N ARG A 185 -17.40 5.83 5.83
CA ARG A 185 -17.17 5.74 7.28
C ARG A 185 -18.14 6.62 8.09
N ALA A 186 -18.58 7.74 7.53
CA ALA A 186 -19.62 8.57 8.17
C ALA A 186 -20.99 7.88 8.15
N LEU A 187 -21.36 7.22 7.04
CA LEU A 187 -22.56 6.39 6.95
C LEU A 187 -22.51 5.22 7.94
N GLU A 188 -21.35 4.59 8.07
CA GLU A 188 -21.07 3.54 9.06
C GLU A 188 -21.33 4.04 10.49
N LYS A 189 -20.73 5.17 10.87
CA LYS A 189 -20.92 5.77 12.20
C LYS A 189 -22.38 6.17 12.48
N ALA A 190 -23.14 6.48 11.43
CA ALA A 190 -24.56 6.77 11.50
C ALA A 190 -25.45 5.51 11.45
N SER A 191 -24.88 4.30 11.47
CA SER A 191 -25.59 3.01 11.36
C SER A 191 -26.41 2.85 10.06
N ARG A 192 -26.06 3.57 8.99
CA ARG A 192 -26.73 3.55 7.67
C ARG A 192 -26.05 2.56 6.72
N LEU A 193 -26.01 1.29 7.12
CA LEU A 193 -25.23 0.24 6.44
C LEU A 193 -25.63 -0.03 4.99
N GLY A 194 -26.93 -0.06 4.68
CA GLY A 194 -27.41 -0.31 3.32
C GLY A 194 -26.91 0.76 2.36
N GLU A 195 -26.95 2.01 2.79
CA GLU A 195 -26.44 3.15 2.03
C GLU A 195 -24.91 3.12 1.91
N ALA A 196 -24.21 2.66 2.94
CA ALA A 196 -22.76 2.48 2.89
C ALA A 196 -22.35 1.41 1.86
N ASP A 197 -23.07 0.27 1.80
CA ASP A 197 -22.80 -0.79 0.81
C ASP A 197 -23.12 -0.31 -0.62
N GLU A 198 -24.22 0.42 -0.82
CA GLU A 198 -24.55 1.03 -2.12
C GLU A 198 -23.52 2.07 -2.57
N ALA A 199 -23.10 2.95 -1.66
CA ALA A 199 -22.06 3.95 -1.91
C ALA A 199 -20.74 3.27 -2.31
N LEU A 200 -20.37 2.22 -1.60
CA LEU A 200 -19.15 1.45 -1.86
C LEU A 200 -19.19 0.72 -3.21
N ALA A 201 -20.36 0.19 -3.60
CA ALA A 201 -20.53 -0.45 -4.90
C ALA A 201 -20.29 0.53 -6.07
N ARG A 202 -20.73 1.78 -5.92
CA ARG A 202 -20.59 2.86 -6.93
C ARG A 202 -19.26 3.63 -6.83
N ALA A 203 -18.40 3.33 -5.87
CA ALA A 203 -17.15 4.04 -5.61
C ALA A 203 -16.03 3.70 -6.62
N GLU A 204 -16.12 4.24 -7.84
CA GLU A 204 -15.11 4.00 -8.89
C GLU A 204 -13.72 4.55 -8.54
N GLY A 205 -13.64 5.63 -7.74
CA GLY A 205 -12.40 6.21 -7.25
C GLY A 205 -11.61 5.32 -6.27
N LEU A 206 -12.21 4.23 -5.78
CA LEU A 206 -11.55 3.28 -4.88
C LEU A 206 -11.06 2.03 -5.64
N PRO A 207 -9.78 1.64 -5.49
CA PRO A 207 -9.29 0.37 -6.02
C PRO A 207 -10.14 -0.82 -5.55
N SER A 208 -10.34 -1.81 -6.42
CA SER A 208 -11.15 -3.01 -6.14
C SER A 208 -10.79 -3.69 -4.80
N ALA A 209 -9.49 -3.88 -4.56
CA ALA A 209 -8.96 -4.44 -3.32
C ALA A 209 -9.33 -3.61 -2.08
N ARG A 210 -9.31 -2.27 -2.17
CA ARG A 210 -9.70 -1.38 -1.06
C ARG A 210 -11.20 -1.43 -0.83
N ARG A 211 -12.01 -1.46 -1.89
CA ARG A 211 -13.46 -1.62 -1.77
C ARG A 211 -13.84 -2.91 -1.08
N LEU A 212 -13.21 -4.01 -1.47
CA LEU A 212 -13.43 -5.31 -0.85
C LEU A 212 -13.11 -5.31 0.65
N LEU A 213 -11.99 -4.71 1.04
CA LEU A 213 -11.62 -4.55 2.45
C LEU A 213 -12.65 -3.74 3.21
N LEU A 214 -13.03 -2.57 2.72
CA LEU A 214 -14.02 -1.70 3.37
C LEU A 214 -15.37 -2.40 3.52
N ARG A 215 -15.82 -3.15 2.50
CA ARG A 215 -17.07 -3.92 2.57
C ARG A 215 -17.03 -4.93 3.72
N SER A 216 -15.90 -5.61 3.83
CA SER A 216 -15.69 -6.61 4.87
C SER A 216 -15.48 -5.99 6.25
N ASP A 217 -14.92 -4.77 6.35
CA ASP A 217 -14.83 -3.99 7.59
C ASP A 217 -16.23 -3.61 8.07
N LEU A 218 -17.04 -2.99 7.20
CA LEU A 218 -18.42 -2.57 7.51
C LEU A 218 -19.26 -3.70 8.13
N LEU A 219 -19.17 -4.91 7.56
CA LEU A 219 -19.88 -6.08 8.05
C LEU A 219 -19.36 -6.57 9.41
N ALA A 220 -18.04 -6.56 9.61
CA ALA A 220 -17.41 -7.03 10.84
C ALA A 220 -17.67 -6.05 12.01
N ASP A 221 -17.58 -4.74 11.75
CA ASP A 221 -17.79 -3.69 12.74
C ASP A 221 -19.24 -3.67 13.28
N HIS A 222 -20.18 -4.29 12.54
CA HIS A 222 -21.59 -4.46 12.92
C HIS A 222 -21.93 -5.88 13.41
N GLY A 223 -20.91 -6.66 13.79
CA GLY A 223 -21.10 -7.99 14.39
C GLY A 223 -21.49 -9.10 13.41
N ASN A 224 -21.48 -8.84 12.09
CA ASN A 224 -21.72 -9.86 11.07
C ASN A 224 -20.41 -10.48 10.57
N ASP A 225 -19.64 -11.03 11.51
CA ASP A 225 -18.32 -11.64 11.25
C ASP A 225 -18.36 -12.74 10.19
N ARG A 226 -19.47 -13.51 10.15
CA ARG A 226 -19.68 -14.56 9.16
C ARG A 226 -19.77 -13.98 7.75
N ARG A 227 -20.63 -12.98 7.54
CA ARG A 227 -20.79 -12.37 6.22
C ARG A 227 -19.53 -11.60 5.80
N ALA A 228 -18.85 -10.97 6.76
CA ALA A 228 -17.56 -10.32 6.52
C ALA A 228 -16.52 -11.30 5.97
N PHE A 229 -16.47 -12.52 6.53
CA PHE A 229 -15.64 -13.60 6.02
C PHE A 229 -16.08 -14.08 4.63
N GLU A 230 -17.37 -14.36 4.42
CA GLU A 230 -17.92 -14.85 3.14
C GLU A 230 -17.58 -13.91 1.96
N VAL A 231 -17.71 -12.60 2.15
CA VAL A 231 -17.38 -11.59 1.12
C VAL A 231 -15.91 -11.70 0.67
N LEU A 232 -14.99 -11.90 1.61
CA LEU A 232 -13.58 -12.08 1.26
C LEU A 232 -13.31 -13.48 0.69
N GLU A 233 -14.01 -14.51 1.17
CA GLU A 233 -13.89 -15.87 0.63
C GLU A 233 -14.30 -15.94 -0.84
N GLU A 234 -15.42 -15.32 -1.22
CA GLU A 234 -15.88 -15.22 -2.61
C GLU A 234 -14.83 -14.53 -3.50
N ALA A 235 -14.17 -13.49 -2.97
CA ALA A 235 -13.14 -12.76 -3.71
C ALA A 235 -11.81 -13.52 -3.82
N LEU A 236 -11.51 -14.46 -2.91
CA LEU A 236 -10.27 -15.26 -2.94
C LEU A 236 -10.25 -16.21 -4.15
N GLU A 237 -11.43 -16.57 -4.66
CA GLU A 237 -11.56 -17.37 -5.88
C GLU A 237 -11.16 -16.58 -7.15
N GLY A 238 -11.10 -15.24 -7.05
CA GLY A 238 -10.53 -14.36 -8.08
C GLY A 238 -9.01 -14.54 -8.20
N ARG A 239 -8.50 -14.70 -9.42
CA ARG A 239 -7.06 -15.01 -9.69
C ARG A 239 -6.09 -13.84 -9.45
N GLU A 240 -6.51 -12.78 -8.77
CA GLU A 240 -5.64 -11.62 -8.48
C GLU A 240 -4.76 -11.87 -7.25
N PRO A 241 -3.48 -11.49 -7.27
CA PRO A 241 -2.62 -11.58 -6.10
C PRO A 241 -3.13 -10.65 -4.98
N TRP A 242 -3.41 -11.21 -3.83
CA TRP A 242 -3.83 -10.43 -2.66
C TRP A 242 -2.66 -9.71 -2.00
N SER A 243 -2.90 -8.48 -1.54
CA SER A 243 -1.98 -7.72 -0.69
C SER A 243 -1.84 -8.39 0.69
N ALA A 244 -0.77 -8.06 1.42
CA ALA A 244 -0.57 -8.54 2.79
C ALA A 244 -1.77 -8.16 3.69
N ASP A 245 -2.28 -6.94 3.56
CA ASP A 245 -3.42 -6.43 4.32
C ASP A 245 -4.70 -7.27 4.07
N LEU A 246 -4.96 -7.65 2.81
CA LEU A 246 -6.09 -8.53 2.45
C LEU A 246 -5.94 -9.92 3.09
N LYS A 247 -4.74 -10.49 3.04
CA LYS A 247 -4.46 -11.81 3.64
C LYS A 247 -4.65 -11.76 5.16
N GLN A 248 -4.16 -10.71 5.82
CA GLN A 248 -4.32 -10.50 7.26
C GLN A 248 -5.79 -10.33 7.64
N ALA A 249 -6.50 -9.45 6.94
CA ALA A 249 -7.93 -9.20 7.12
C ALA A 249 -8.76 -10.48 6.99
N TRP A 250 -8.45 -11.31 6.00
CA TRP A 250 -9.12 -12.58 5.77
C TRP A 250 -8.81 -13.62 6.84
N ALA A 251 -7.55 -13.76 7.27
CA ALA A 251 -7.18 -14.69 8.33
C ALA A 251 -7.83 -14.32 9.68
N GLU A 252 -7.91 -13.03 10.00
CA GLU A 252 -8.61 -12.56 11.20
C GLU A 252 -10.10 -12.89 11.14
N ARG A 253 -10.75 -12.66 10.01
CA ARG A 253 -12.18 -12.90 9.82
C ARG A 253 -12.52 -14.38 9.75
N ALA A 254 -11.67 -15.21 9.14
CA ALA A 254 -11.83 -16.66 9.20
C ALA A 254 -11.84 -17.15 10.65
N ARG A 255 -10.99 -16.59 11.53
CA ARG A 255 -10.97 -16.93 12.96
C ARG A 255 -12.25 -16.51 13.69
N LYS A 256 -12.84 -15.35 13.36
CA LYS A 256 -14.03 -14.80 14.01
C LYS A 256 -15.33 -15.40 13.45
N GLY A 257 -15.53 -15.32 12.14
CA GLY A 257 -16.76 -15.70 11.44
C GLY A 257 -16.86 -17.18 11.05
N ALA A 258 -15.74 -17.91 10.99
CA ALA A 258 -15.72 -19.32 10.59
C ALA A 258 -14.62 -20.12 11.32
N PRO A 259 -14.65 -20.20 12.67
CA PRO A 259 -13.54 -20.76 13.46
C PRO A 259 -13.20 -22.23 13.14
N GLY A 260 -14.15 -23.01 12.63
CA GLY A 260 -13.94 -24.39 12.18
C GLY A 260 -13.41 -24.55 10.75
N ALA A 261 -13.37 -23.48 9.95
CA ALA A 261 -12.99 -23.56 8.54
C ALA A 261 -11.53 -23.99 8.30
N PRO A 262 -10.52 -23.50 9.06
CA PRO A 262 -9.15 -23.98 8.91
C PRO A 262 -9.02 -25.49 9.10
N GLU A 263 -9.74 -26.04 10.08
CA GLU A 263 -9.75 -27.47 10.37
C GLU A 263 -10.46 -28.28 9.28
N ALA A 264 -11.55 -27.73 8.72
CA ALA A 264 -12.26 -28.33 7.60
C ALA A 264 -11.39 -28.37 6.32
N TRP A 265 -10.70 -27.28 5.98
CA TRP A 265 -9.78 -27.24 4.83
C TRP A 265 -8.62 -28.23 5.03
N ARG A 266 -8.10 -28.33 6.25
CA ARG A 266 -7.07 -29.31 6.60
C ARG A 266 -7.57 -30.73 6.38
N THR A 267 -8.73 -31.06 6.91
CA THR A 267 -9.36 -32.39 6.75
C THR A 267 -9.63 -32.72 5.27
N ALA A 268 -10.07 -31.74 4.48
CA ALA A 268 -10.26 -31.91 3.04
C ALA A 268 -8.94 -32.23 2.33
N LEU A 269 -7.89 -31.46 2.63
CA LEU A 269 -6.56 -31.63 2.06
C LEU A 269 -5.88 -32.92 2.53
N GLU A 270 -6.24 -33.47 3.69
CA GLU A 270 -5.76 -34.78 4.16
C GLU A 270 -6.38 -35.94 3.40
N ARG A 271 -7.67 -35.85 3.06
CA ARG A 271 -8.38 -36.92 2.36
C ARG A 271 -7.90 -37.06 0.92
N ALA A 272 -7.74 -35.94 0.22
CA ALA A 272 -7.27 -35.89 -1.16
C ALA A 272 -6.63 -34.53 -1.44
N PHE A 273 -5.87 -34.43 -2.52
CA PHE A 273 -5.36 -33.15 -2.97
C PHE A 273 -6.51 -32.23 -3.38
N ASP A 274 -6.77 -31.19 -2.58
CA ASP A 274 -7.73 -30.12 -2.88
C ASP A 274 -6.99 -28.79 -3.04
N ALA A 275 -6.94 -28.30 -4.27
CA ALA A 275 -6.30 -27.05 -4.63
C ALA A 275 -6.92 -25.83 -3.92
N ARG A 276 -8.24 -25.80 -3.70
CA ARG A 276 -8.92 -24.70 -3.02
C ARG A 276 -8.58 -24.73 -1.54
N ALA A 277 -8.62 -25.90 -0.90
CA ALA A 277 -8.22 -26.06 0.49
C ALA A 277 -6.76 -25.64 0.73
N LEU A 278 -5.85 -25.98 -0.20
CA LEU A 278 -4.45 -25.56 -0.15
C LEU A 278 -4.31 -24.03 -0.23
N VAL A 279 -4.98 -23.37 -1.18
CA VAL A 279 -4.95 -21.90 -1.31
C VAL A 279 -5.47 -21.24 -0.04
N ARG A 280 -6.60 -21.71 0.50
CA ARG A 280 -7.20 -21.17 1.73
C ARG A 280 -6.23 -21.32 2.91
N LEU A 281 -5.68 -22.50 3.15
CA LEU A 281 -4.72 -22.72 4.25
C LEU A 281 -3.42 -21.93 4.09
N ALA A 282 -2.84 -21.88 2.88
CA ALA A 282 -1.63 -21.13 2.63
C ALA A 282 -1.85 -19.62 2.83
N THR A 283 -2.99 -19.10 2.37
CA THR A 283 -3.39 -17.70 2.58
C THR A 283 -3.63 -17.41 4.06
N TYR A 284 -4.19 -18.38 4.80
CA TYR A 284 -4.49 -18.25 6.22
C TYR A 284 -3.21 -18.09 7.03
N PHE A 285 -2.23 -18.96 6.79
CA PHE A 285 -0.93 -18.88 7.46
C PHE A 285 -0.17 -17.62 7.09
N GLN A 286 -0.20 -17.20 5.82
CA GLN A 286 0.41 -15.94 5.40
C GLN A 286 -0.25 -14.73 6.08
N GLY A 287 -1.59 -14.70 6.17
CA GLY A 287 -2.32 -13.65 6.87
C GLY A 287 -2.05 -13.59 8.37
N GLN A 288 -1.68 -14.71 8.99
CA GLN A 288 -1.23 -14.77 10.39
C GLN A 288 0.24 -14.36 10.58
N GLY A 289 0.96 -14.01 9.50
CA GLY A 289 2.42 -13.80 9.55
C GLY A 289 3.21 -15.10 9.78
N ARG A 290 2.57 -16.27 9.64
CA ARG A 290 3.18 -17.60 9.83
C ARG A 290 3.70 -18.16 8.51
N GLY A 291 4.64 -17.44 7.88
CA GLY A 291 5.27 -17.86 6.62
C GLY A 291 5.91 -19.24 6.69
N GLU A 292 6.55 -19.57 7.81
CA GLU A 292 7.15 -20.90 8.05
C GLU A 292 6.10 -22.02 8.05
N ALA A 293 4.93 -21.78 8.66
CA ALA A 293 3.84 -22.75 8.65
C ALA A 293 3.28 -22.98 7.23
N ALA A 294 3.25 -21.92 6.41
CA ALA A 294 2.90 -22.04 5.00
C ALA A 294 3.97 -22.84 4.23
N ALA A 295 5.26 -22.61 4.49
CA ALA A 295 6.35 -23.36 3.88
C ALA A 295 6.30 -24.84 4.26
N ASP A 296 6.10 -25.15 5.55
CA ASP A 296 5.94 -26.51 6.05
C ASP A 296 4.73 -27.22 5.44
N LEU A 297 3.58 -26.53 5.32
CA LEU A 297 2.39 -27.05 4.66
C LEU A 297 2.70 -27.44 3.22
N LEU A 298 3.33 -26.55 2.45
CA LEU A 298 3.65 -26.79 1.05
C LEU A 298 4.64 -27.97 0.91
N ARG A 299 5.69 -28.03 1.74
CA ARG A 299 6.63 -29.17 1.76
C ARG A 299 5.93 -30.50 2.07
N GLN A 300 4.94 -30.51 2.97
CA GLN A 300 4.16 -31.71 3.27
C GLN A 300 3.25 -32.13 2.13
N VAL A 301 2.59 -31.16 1.47
CA VAL A 301 1.75 -31.41 0.30
C VAL A 301 2.57 -31.98 -0.85
N GLU A 302 3.73 -31.41 -1.14
CA GLU A 302 4.65 -31.93 -2.15
C GLU A 302 5.00 -33.39 -1.84
N ARG A 303 5.49 -33.70 -0.62
CA ARG A 303 5.89 -35.07 -0.26
C ARG A 303 4.75 -36.08 -0.33
N ARG A 304 3.53 -35.69 0.08
CA ARG A 304 2.38 -36.58 0.15
C ARG A 304 1.73 -36.82 -1.22
N TYR A 305 1.64 -35.77 -2.04
CA TYR A 305 0.88 -35.80 -3.28
C TYR A 305 1.77 -35.80 -4.54
N GLU A 306 3.10 -35.82 -4.43
CA GLU A 306 4.04 -35.86 -5.56
C GLU A 306 3.65 -36.83 -6.68
N PRO A 307 3.28 -38.10 -6.38
CA PRO A 307 2.91 -39.06 -7.44
C PRO A 307 1.60 -38.70 -8.16
N THR A 308 0.67 -38.08 -7.43
CA THR A 308 -0.70 -37.78 -7.88
C THR A 308 -0.89 -36.36 -8.39
N LEU A 309 0.07 -35.46 -8.16
CA LEU A 309 -0.01 -34.05 -8.55
C LEU A 309 0.02 -33.93 -10.08
N ASP A 310 -1.02 -33.30 -10.62
CA ASP A 310 -1.12 -32.92 -12.01
C ASP A 310 -0.32 -31.62 -12.28
N ARG A 311 -0.22 -31.23 -13.55
CA ARG A 311 0.50 -30.00 -13.94
C ARG A 311 -0.06 -28.77 -13.22
N LYS A 312 -1.38 -28.64 -13.11
CA LYS A 312 -2.04 -27.49 -12.47
C LYS A 312 -1.71 -27.42 -10.97
N GLY A 313 -1.66 -28.56 -10.29
CA GLY A 313 -1.23 -28.67 -8.90
C GLY A 313 0.21 -28.20 -8.70
N TRP A 314 1.15 -28.63 -9.55
CA TRP A 314 2.55 -28.18 -9.48
C TRP A 314 2.72 -26.68 -9.75
N LEU A 315 1.97 -26.12 -10.71
CA LEU A 315 1.96 -24.67 -10.95
C LEU A 315 1.41 -23.90 -9.74
N LEU A 316 0.38 -24.43 -9.09
CA LEU A 316 -0.18 -23.82 -7.88
C LEU A 316 0.85 -23.83 -6.74
N VAL A 317 1.50 -24.97 -6.48
CA VAL A 317 2.53 -25.10 -5.45
C VAL A 317 3.70 -24.16 -5.72
N SER A 318 4.16 -24.08 -6.98
CA SER A 318 5.18 -23.12 -7.40
C SER A 318 4.77 -21.67 -7.11
N ARG A 319 3.52 -21.30 -7.41
CA ARG A 319 3.02 -19.94 -7.15
C ARG A 319 3.04 -19.64 -5.66
N LEU A 320 2.52 -20.55 -4.83
CA LEU A 320 2.43 -20.37 -3.39
C LEU A 320 3.82 -20.28 -2.73
N HIS A 321 4.80 -21.08 -3.17
CA HIS A 321 6.19 -20.93 -2.73
C HIS A 321 6.78 -19.58 -3.13
N ALA A 322 6.49 -19.09 -4.34
CA ALA A 322 6.97 -17.79 -4.80
C ALA A 322 6.35 -16.60 -4.02
N GLU A 323 5.12 -16.75 -3.54
CA GLU A 323 4.42 -15.77 -2.69
C GLU A 323 5.09 -15.62 -1.31
N ILE A 324 5.57 -16.72 -0.73
CA ILE A 324 6.30 -16.70 0.57
C ILE A 324 7.82 -16.50 0.42
N ASP A 325 8.29 -16.13 -0.77
CA ASP A 325 9.71 -15.99 -1.12
C ASP A 325 10.58 -17.25 -0.90
N ALA A 326 9.96 -18.44 -0.89
CA ALA A 326 10.64 -19.74 -0.95
C ALA A 326 11.06 -20.03 -2.40
N VAL A 327 12.00 -19.22 -2.92
CA VAL A 327 12.38 -19.22 -4.34
C VAL A 327 12.98 -20.56 -4.82
N PRO A 328 13.86 -21.24 -4.06
CA PRO A 328 14.34 -22.57 -4.45
C PRO A 328 13.22 -23.59 -4.65
N GLU A 329 12.29 -23.66 -3.71
CA GLU A 329 11.15 -24.59 -3.74
C GLU A 329 10.16 -24.22 -4.85
N ALA A 330 9.93 -22.92 -5.07
CA ALA A 330 9.15 -22.45 -6.22
C ALA A 330 9.78 -22.88 -7.55
N PHE A 331 11.10 -22.79 -7.67
CA PHE A 331 11.83 -23.21 -8.86
C PHE A 331 11.66 -24.71 -9.11
N ARG A 332 11.81 -25.54 -8.06
CA ARG A 332 11.55 -26.97 -8.13
C ARG A 332 10.14 -27.28 -8.61
N ALA A 333 9.13 -26.71 -7.96
CA ALA A 333 7.74 -26.99 -8.27
C ALA A 333 7.38 -26.58 -9.72
N LEU A 334 7.94 -25.46 -10.21
CA LEU A 334 7.77 -25.06 -11.61
C LEU A 334 8.47 -26.02 -12.57
N LEU A 335 9.64 -26.55 -12.20
CA LEU A 335 10.34 -27.54 -13.01
C LEU A 335 9.56 -28.86 -13.10
N ALA A 336 8.94 -29.28 -12.00
CA ALA A 336 8.03 -30.44 -11.98
C ALA A 336 6.77 -30.21 -12.84
N ALA A 337 6.20 -29.00 -12.81
CA ALA A 337 5.10 -28.63 -13.70
C ALA A 337 5.50 -28.66 -15.17
N ALA A 338 6.68 -28.12 -15.51
CA ALA A 338 7.20 -28.11 -16.88
C ALA A 338 7.42 -29.53 -17.40
N HIS A 339 7.94 -30.46 -16.57
CA HIS A 339 8.13 -31.85 -16.96
C HIS A 339 6.82 -32.56 -17.36
N LYS A 340 5.69 -32.15 -16.77
CA LYS A 340 4.35 -32.67 -17.06
C LYS A 340 3.61 -31.89 -18.17
N GLY A 341 4.21 -30.83 -18.72
CA GLY A 341 3.60 -29.98 -19.75
C GLY A 341 3.97 -30.38 -21.17
N THR A 342 3.19 -29.89 -22.13
CA THR A 342 3.51 -29.99 -23.56
C THR A 342 4.72 -29.12 -23.94
N THR A 343 5.26 -29.29 -25.13
CA THR A 343 6.42 -28.51 -25.62
C THR A 343 6.16 -26.98 -25.59
N ASP A 344 4.94 -26.56 -25.88
CA ASP A 344 4.55 -25.15 -25.85
C ASP A 344 4.44 -24.62 -24.42
N GLU A 345 3.84 -25.41 -23.52
CA GLU A 345 3.73 -25.09 -22.10
C GLU A 345 5.10 -25.02 -21.42
N GLN A 346 5.98 -25.98 -21.72
CA GLN A 346 7.38 -25.99 -21.27
C GLN A 346 8.11 -24.71 -21.70
N THR A 347 7.83 -24.22 -22.90
CA THR A 347 8.44 -23.00 -23.42
C THR A 347 7.97 -21.76 -22.63
N GLY A 348 6.72 -21.72 -22.20
CA GLY A 348 6.23 -20.70 -21.26
C GLY A 348 6.87 -20.83 -19.87
N ASP A 349 7.00 -22.05 -19.35
CA ASP A 349 7.54 -22.32 -18.01
C ASP A 349 9.04 -21.98 -17.92
N LEU A 350 9.81 -22.08 -19.02
CA LEU A 350 11.21 -21.62 -19.10
C LEU A 350 11.38 -20.15 -18.69
N ALA A 351 10.42 -19.29 -19.05
CA ALA A 351 10.47 -17.89 -18.71
C ALA A 351 10.25 -17.66 -17.20
N GLY A 352 9.36 -18.44 -16.59
CA GLY A 352 9.16 -18.47 -15.14
C GLY A 352 10.38 -19.00 -14.38
N LEU A 353 11.01 -20.07 -14.86
CA LEU A 353 12.23 -20.64 -14.28
C LEU A 353 13.39 -19.64 -14.35
N ALA A 354 13.56 -18.94 -15.48
CA ALA A 354 14.58 -17.90 -15.61
C ALA A 354 14.36 -16.75 -14.61
N ARG A 355 13.10 -16.33 -14.38
CA ARG A 355 12.77 -15.32 -13.35
C ARG A 355 13.12 -15.78 -11.95
N LEU A 356 12.74 -17.01 -11.58
CA LEU A 356 13.02 -17.57 -10.26
C LEU A 356 14.54 -17.73 -10.05
N ALA A 357 15.28 -18.16 -11.07
CA ALA A 357 16.74 -18.23 -11.03
C ALA A 357 17.40 -16.85 -10.81
N LEU A 358 16.90 -15.80 -11.48
CA LEU A 358 17.37 -14.42 -11.23
C LEU A 358 17.03 -13.92 -9.82
N ARG A 359 15.87 -14.30 -9.27
CA ARG A 359 15.42 -13.92 -7.92
C ARG A 359 16.14 -14.71 -6.82
N ALA A 360 16.65 -15.90 -7.12
CA ALA A 360 17.30 -16.77 -6.14
C ALA A 360 18.55 -16.12 -5.52
N GLY A 361 19.34 -15.39 -6.32
CA GLY A 361 20.53 -14.69 -5.83
C GLY A 361 21.52 -15.68 -5.20
N GLY A 362 21.88 -15.50 -3.94
CA GLY A 362 22.77 -16.42 -3.20
C GLY A 362 22.10 -17.68 -2.67
N ARG A 363 20.81 -17.94 -2.97
CA ARG A 363 20.10 -19.15 -2.52
C ARG A 363 20.28 -20.26 -3.55
N ALA A 364 20.67 -21.46 -3.09
CA ALA A 364 20.82 -22.62 -3.96
C ALA A 364 19.48 -22.97 -4.63
N LEU A 365 19.49 -23.19 -5.94
CA LEU A 365 18.30 -23.66 -6.65
C LEU A 365 18.06 -25.13 -6.33
N ALA A 366 16.82 -25.49 -6.00
CA ALA A 366 16.43 -26.88 -5.80
C ALA A 366 16.20 -27.54 -7.16
N TRP A 367 17.25 -28.17 -7.70
CA TRP A 367 17.17 -29.09 -8.82
C TRP A 367 16.82 -30.48 -8.26
N GLY A 368 15.67 -31.05 -8.63
CA GLY A 368 15.23 -32.33 -8.03
C GLY A 368 13.72 -32.37 -7.80
N THR A 369 13.07 -33.52 -7.90
CA THR A 369 11.93 -33.85 -7.02
C THR A 369 12.48 -34.54 -5.77
N TYR A 370 11.71 -34.70 -4.69
CA TYR A 370 12.25 -35.34 -3.47
C TYR A 370 12.68 -36.80 -3.70
N ASN A 371 12.26 -37.42 -4.81
CA ASN A 371 12.79 -38.67 -5.32
C ASN A 371 13.78 -38.42 -6.48
N ASP A 372 15.05 -38.73 -6.22
CA ASP A 372 16.25 -38.31 -6.97
C ASP A 372 16.47 -38.93 -8.37
N GLU A 373 15.56 -39.73 -8.92
CA GLU A 373 15.90 -40.53 -10.12
C GLU A 373 15.96 -39.82 -11.49
N PRO A 374 15.34 -38.65 -11.79
CA PRO A 374 15.39 -38.13 -13.17
C PRO A 374 16.53 -37.14 -13.51
N TYR A 375 17.50 -36.88 -12.63
CA TYR A 375 18.44 -35.74 -12.81
C TYR A 375 19.78 -35.99 -13.53
N ARG A 376 19.92 -37.12 -14.25
CA ARG A 376 21.10 -37.39 -15.12
C ARG A 376 21.35 -36.34 -16.23
N TRP A 377 20.39 -35.47 -16.53
CA TRP A 377 20.54 -34.44 -17.55
C TRP A 377 21.02 -33.09 -16.99
N VAL A 378 20.69 -32.75 -15.75
CA VAL A 378 21.18 -31.52 -15.07
C VAL A 378 22.65 -31.65 -14.65
N ALA A 379 23.09 -32.87 -14.31
CA ALA A 379 24.51 -33.17 -14.06
C ALA A 379 25.41 -32.91 -15.29
N ARG A 380 24.85 -32.76 -16.50
CA ARG A 380 25.62 -32.38 -17.72
C ARG A 380 25.76 -30.87 -17.92
N LEU A 381 25.02 -30.06 -17.16
CA LEU A 381 25.05 -28.59 -17.24
C LEU A 381 26.03 -27.95 -16.27
N ASP A 382 26.55 -28.69 -15.28
CA ASP A 382 27.60 -28.21 -14.38
C ASP A 382 28.97 -28.27 -15.08
N ARG A 383 29.57 -27.10 -15.32
CA ARG A 383 30.71 -26.94 -16.23
C ARG A 383 31.83 -26.07 -15.65
N THR A 384 32.01 -26.05 -14.33
CA THR A 384 33.12 -25.28 -13.71
C THR A 384 34.09 -26.14 -12.87
N PRO A 385 35.41 -26.12 -13.19
CA PRO A 385 36.45 -26.93 -12.55
C PRO A 385 36.95 -26.32 -11.22
N GLY A 386 36.04 -25.89 -10.34
CA GLY A 386 36.40 -25.32 -9.03
C GLY A 386 36.79 -26.36 -7.97
N PHE A 387 36.61 -27.65 -8.27
CA PHE A 387 36.89 -28.75 -7.36
C PHE A 387 38.39 -28.93 -7.05
N TRP A 388 39.28 -28.54 -7.99
CA TRP A 388 40.73 -28.76 -7.86
C TRP A 388 41.47 -27.67 -7.09
N THR A 389 41.01 -26.42 -7.08
CA THR A 389 41.69 -25.34 -6.36
C THR A 389 41.40 -25.35 -4.86
N GLY A 390 40.22 -25.83 -4.43
CA GLY A 390 39.90 -26.05 -3.01
C GLY A 390 40.62 -27.27 -2.43
N GLY A 391 40.74 -28.36 -3.19
CA GLY A 391 41.47 -29.57 -2.80
C GLY A 391 42.99 -29.40 -2.66
N VAL A 392 43.60 -28.42 -3.34
CA VAL A 392 45.04 -28.11 -3.21
C VAL A 392 45.33 -27.16 -2.05
N SER A 393 44.44 -26.19 -1.78
CA SER A 393 44.51 -25.37 -0.56
C SER A 393 44.32 -26.22 0.72
N PHE A 394 43.56 -27.32 0.61
CA PHE A 394 43.32 -28.34 1.64
C PHE A 394 44.58 -29.10 2.08
N LEU A 395 45.50 -29.43 1.17
CA LEU A 395 46.78 -30.07 1.52
C LEU A 395 47.70 -29.13 2.32
N LEU A 396 47.44 -27.82 2.32
CA LEU A 396 48.36 -26.82 2.83
C LEU A 396 47.91 -26.15 4.15
N THR A 397 46.66 -26.32 4.62
CA THR A 397 46.13 -25.43 5.69
C THR A 397 45.37 -26.09 6.86
N GLY A 398 44.91 -27.34 6.77
CA GLY A 398 44.54 -28.15 7.94
C GLY A 398 43.42 -27.64 8.88
N GLN A 399 42.43 -26.85 8.42
CA GLN A 399 41.28 -26.40 9.23
C GLN A 399 39.91 -26.93 8.73
N ASP A 400 38.88 -26.78 9.58
CA ASP A 400 37.55 -27.42 9.53
C ASP A 400 36.83 -27.27 8.17
N TRP A 401 36.98 -28.30 7.34
CA TRP A 401 36.67 -28.30 5.92
C TRP A 401 35.18 -28.16 5.60
N LYS A 402 34.30 -28.50 6.53
CA LYS A 402 32.84 -28.42 6.32
C LYS A 402 32.36 -26.98 6.29
N GLU A 403 32.87 -26.14 7.19
CA GLU A 403 32.52 -24.72 7.25
C GLU A 403 33.15 -23.94 6.10
N ALA A 404 34.42 -24.23 5.76
CA ALA A 404 35.11 -23.61 4.64
C ALA A 404 34.49 -24.00 3.27
N LEU A 405 34.10 -25.26 3.10
CA LEU A 405 33.38 -25.71 1.90
C LEU A 405 32.00 -25.07 1.83
N ALA A 406 31.24 -25.06 2.93
CA ALA A 406 29.94 -24.40 2.97
C ALA A 406 30.05 -22.88 2.66
N GLN A 407 31.12 -22.24 3.13
CA GLN A 407 31.39 -20.84 2.84
C GLN A 407 31.76 -20.60 1.37
N LEU A 408 32.68 -21.39 0.80
CA LEU A 408 33.04 -21.31 -0.63
C LEU A 408 31.85 -21.65 -1.55
N GLU A 409 31.03 -22.63 -1.18
CA GLU A 409 29.79 -22.94 -1.86
C GLU A 409 28.86 -21.72 -1.82
N SER A 410 28.63 -21.14 -0.64
CA SER A 410 27.78 -19.95 -0.47
C SER A 410 28.27 -18.75 -1.27
N GLU A 411 29.59 -18.55 -1.39
CA GLU A 411 30.22 -17.50 -2.19
C GLU A 411 30.01 -17.73 -3.70
N SER A 412 29.99 -19.00 -4.15
CA SER A 412 29.76 -19.38 -5.55
C SER A 412 28.28 -19.44 -5.96
N LEU A 413 27.34 -19.55 -5.00
CA LEU A 413 25.91 -19.69 -5.29
C LEU A 413 25.35 -18.53 -6.14
N PRO A 414 25.64 -17.23 -5.87
CA PRO A 414 25.19 -16.14 -6.71
C PRO A 414 25.64 -16.25 -8.17
N GLU A 415 26.80 -16.85 -8.43
CA GLU A 415 27.30 -17.06 -9.79
C GLU A 415 26.59 -18.22 -10.46
N ARG A 416 26.39 -19.34 -9.75
CA ARG A 416 25.68 -20.52 -10.25
C ARG A 416 24.22 -20.22 -10.60
N THR A 417 23.49 -19.52 -9.73
CA THR A 417 22.09 -19.13 -10.00
C THR A 417 21.97 -18.17 -11.17
N PHE A 418 22.93 -17.25 -11.31
CA PHE A 418 22.98 -16.34 -12.43
C PHE A 418 23.36 -17.03 -13.75
N ALA A 419 24.30 -17.98 -13.71
CA ALA A 419 24.64 -18.82 -14.86
C ALA A 419 23.42 -19.63 -15.33
N ALA A 420 22.68 -20.24 -14.41
CA ALA A 420 21.43 -20.94 -14.69
C ALA A 420 20.38 -20.02 -15.34
N ALA A 421 20.18 -18.81 -14.80
CA ALA A 421 19.28 -17.82 -15.38
C ALA A 421 19.64 -17.44 -16.83
N ARG A 422 20.93 -17.26 -17.12
CA ARG A 422 21.41 -16.99 -18.49
C ARG A 422 21.17 -18.17 -19.43
N ALA A 423 21.47 -19.38 -18.98
CA ALA A 423 21.24 -20.60 -19.76
C ALA A 423 19.76 -20.76 -20.11
N LEU A 424 18.86 -20.63 -19.13
CA LEU A 424 17.41 -20.70 -19.32
C LEU A 424 16.88 -19.61 -20.26
N THR A 425 17.38 -18.38 -20.12
CA THR A 425 17.01 -17.26 -21.02
C THR A 425 17.52 -17.51 -22.45
N GLY A 426 18.71 -18.11 -22.59
CA GLY A 426 19.27 -18.54 -23.86
C GLY A 426 18.43 -19.63 -24.54
N GLU A 427 17.99 -20.63 -23.76
CA GLU A 427 17.10 -21.68 -24.27
C GLU A 427 15.74 -21.16 -24.71
N LEU A 428 15.13 -20.25 -23.93
CA LEU A 428 13.89 -19.59 -24.32
C LEU A 428 14.08 -18.82 -25.64
N ALA A 429 15.20 -18.13 -25.80
CA ALA A 429 15.50 -17.41 -27.04
C ALA A 429 15.75 -18.33 -28.24
N ARG A 430 16.21 -19.56 -28.02
CA ARG A 430 16.35 -20.59 -29.06
C ARG A 430 15.00 -21.17 -29.48
N ARG A 431 14.17 -21.57 -28.50
CA ARG A 431 12.88 -22.25 -28.74
C ARG A 431 11.78 -21.31 -29.21
N ALA A 432 11.67 -20.13 -28.59
CA ALA A 432 10.68 -19.11 -28.93
C ALA A 432 11.32 -17.72 -29.00
N PRO A 433 12.02 -17.38 -30.10
CA PRO A 433 12.71 -16.09 -30.24
C PRO A 433 11.80 -14.87 -30.05
N SER A 434 10.50 -14.99 -30.32
CA SER A 434 9.46 -13.95 -30.22
C SER A 434 8.69 -13.94 -28.89
N HIS A 435 9.09 -14.73 -27.89
CA HIS A 435 8.38 -14.81 -26.61
C HIS A 435 8.27 -13.42 -25.92
N PRO A 436 7.08 -13.02 -25.43
CA PRO A 436 6.83 -11.65 -24.94
C PRO A 436 7.69 -11.26 -23.73
N GLU A 437 8.11 -12.23 -22.91
CA GLU A 437 8.89 -11.97 -21.69
C GLU A 437 10.41 -11.89 -21.92
N LEU A 438 10.91 -12.28 -23.10
CA LEU A 438 12.36 -12.26 -23.42
C LEU A 438 13.02 -10.89 -23.28
N PRO A 439 12.40 -9.76 -23.73
CA PRO A 439 12.99 -8.45 -23.56
C PRO A 439 13.21 -8.08 -22.09
N ALA A 440 12.25 -8.41 -21.23
CA ALA A 440 12.34 -8.15 -19.80
C ALA A 440 13.41 -9.01 -19.12
N LEU A 441 13.49 -10.31 -19.46
CA LEU A 441 14.52 -11.22 -18.95
C LEU A 441 15.94 -10.77 -19.36
N ARG A 442 16.15 -10.39 -20.62
CA ARG A 442 17.44 -9.88 -21.10
C ARG A 442 17.85 -8.58 -20.42
N ALA A 443 16.90 -7.69 -20.16
CA ALA A 443 17.15 -6.47 -19.40
C ALA A 443 17.56 -6.78 -17.95
N ALA A 444 16.93 -7.76 -17.30
CA ALA A 444 17.30 -8.19 -15.95
C ALA A 444 18.69 -8.84 -15.89
N VAL A 445 19.03 -9.70 -16.86
CA VAL A 445 20.38 -10.27 -17.01
C VAL A 445 21.42 -9.16 -17.21
N MET A 446 21.14 -8.19 -18.09
CA MET A 446 22.01 -7.04 -18.33
C MET A 446 22.20 -6.21 -17.06
N ALA A 447 21.14 -5.92 -16.31
CA ALA A 447 21.23 -5.17 -15.06
C ALA A 447 22.14 -5.88 -14.05
N ARG A 448 22.05 -7.21 -13.96
CA ARG A 448 22.90 -8.01 -13.07
C ARG A 448 24.38 -7.99 -13.49
N HIS A 449 24.69 -8.01 -14.78
CA HIS A 449 26.06 -7.79 -15.28
C HIS A 449 26.58 -6.39 -14.93
N VAL A 450 25.73 -5.36 -15.01
CA VAL A 450 26.09 -3.99 -14.62
C VAL A 450 26.37 -3.88 -13.11
N GLU A 451 25.53 -4.49 -12.27
CA GLU A 451 25.75 -4.55 -10.81
C GLU A 451 27.08 -5.21 -10.45
N ARG A 452 27.55 -6.15 -11.28
CA ARG A 452 28.84 -6.86 -11.11
C ARG A 452 30.04 -6.15 -11.71
N GLY A 453 29.87 -5.01 -12.38
CA GLY A 453 30.95 -4.32 -13.09
C GLY A 453 31.37 -4.98 -14.42
N GLU A 454 30.62 -5.96 -14.92
CA GLU A 454 30.91 -6.69 -16.15
C GLU A 454 30.39 -5.94 -17.39
N GLY A 455 30.93 -4.75 -17.65
CA GLY A 455 30.43 -3.82 -18.67
C GLY A 455 30.43 -4.37 -20.12
N LYS A 456 31.39 -5.25 -20.48
CA LYS A 456 31.47 -5.86 -21.81
C LYS A 456 30.32 -6.85 -22.05
N GLU A 457 30.00 -7.69 -21.05
CA GLU A 457 28.89 -8.65 -21.08
C GLU A 457 27.54 -7.91 -21.12
N ALA A 458 27.38 -6.84 -20.34
CA ALA A 458 26.19 -5.99 -20.37
C ALA A 458 25.95 -5.34 -21.75
N LEU A 459 27.01 -4.88 -22.43
CA LEU A 459 26.94 -4.34 -23.79
C LEU A 459 26.61 -5.42 -24.84
N GLY A 460 27.09 -6.65 -24.65
CA GLY A 460 26.71 -7.81 -25.46
C GLY A 460 25.21 -8.13 -25.35
N ALA A 461 24.68 -8.17 -24.12
CA ALA A 461 23.25 -8.36 -23.87
C ALA A 461 22.38 -7.24 -24.47
N ARG A 462 22.86 -5.99 -24.43
CA ARG A 462 22.19 -4.84 -25.07
C ARG A 462 22.08 -4.99 -26.59
N ARG A 463 23.11 -5.51 -27.27
CA ARG A 463 23.08 -5.76 -28.73
C ARG A 463 22.01 -6.80 -29.10
N ALA A 464 21.82 -7.83 -28.26
CA ALA A 464 20.75 -8.81 -28.42
C ALA A 464 19.34 -8.22 -28.22
N CYS A 465 19.18 -7.20 -27.35
CA CYS A 465 17.94 -6.44 -27.20
C CYS A 465 17.67 -5.45 -28.36
N ALA A 466 18.72 -4.84 -28.90
CA ALA A 466 18.61 -3.87 -30.00
C ALA A 466 18.24 -4.50 -31.35
N ARG A 467 18.68 -5.75 -31.60
CA ARG A 467 18.46 -6.46 -32.88
C ARG A 467 16.99 -6.77 -33.22
N LYS A 468 16.03 -6.51 -32.32
CA LYS A 468 14.58 -6.69 -32.54
C LYS A 468 13.74 -5.42 -32.35
N ARG A 469 14.35 -4.29 -32.01
CA ARG A 469 13.64 -3.04 -31.72
C ARG A 469 13.42 -2.22 -33.00
N SER A 470 12.86 -2.84 -34.04
CA SER A 470 12.24 -2.14 -35.19
C SER A 470 10.73 -1.94 -35.00
N ALA A 471 10.16 -2.34 -33.86
CA ALA A 471 8.80 -1.97 -33.44
C ALA A 471 8.86 -1.04 -32.22
N ARG A 472 8.16 0.10 -32.31
CA ARG A 472 8.13 1.23 -31.35
C ARG A 472 7.96 0.79 -29.88
N PRO A 473 8.56 1.51 -28.91
CA PRO A 473 8.36 1.21 -27.50
C PRO A 473 7.03 1.77 -27.00
N THR A 474 6.13 0.90 -26.54
CA THR A 474 5.03 1.31 -25.66
C THR A 474 5.58 1.55 -24.25
N SER A 475 5.15 2.69 -23.70
CA SER A 475 5.53 3.34 -22.44
C SER A 475 5.24 2.56 -21.13
N SER A 476 5.21 1.23 -21.14
CA SER A 476 4.93 0.39 -19.96
C SER A 476 6.21 -0.06 -19.24
N ALA A 477 7.27 -0.42 -19.98
CA ALA A 477 8.52 -0.92 -19.40
C ALA A 477 9.29 0.13 -18.58
N ALA A 478 9.15 1.42 -18.91
CA ALA A 478 9.76 2.52 -18.15
C ALA A 478 8.99 2.86 -16.86
N ARG A 479 7.67 2.58 -16.81
CA ARG A 479 6.83 2.83 -15.62
C ARG A 479 6.99 1.75 -14.55
N ALA A 480 7.35 0.53 -14.94
CA ALA A 480 7.66 -0.56 -14.01
C ALA A 480 8.94 -0.31 -13.18
N TRP A 481 9.88 0.51 -13.68
CA TRP A 481 11.14 0.81 -12.99
C TRP A 481 11.06 1.90 -11.92
N THR A 482 10.01 2.74 -11.93
CA THR A 482 9.92 3.90 -11.02
C THR A 482 9.18 3.63 -9.70
N ARG A 483 8.76 2.38 -9.41
CA ARG A 483 8.05 1.99 -8.17
C ARG A 483 8.87 1.07 -7.24
N ARG A 484 10.20 1.13 -7.28
CA ARG A 484 11.03 0.59 -6.19
C ARG A 484 11.52 1.77 -5.33
N ASP A 485 11.04 1.81 -4.10
CA ASP A 485 11.42 2.83 -3.12
C ASP A 485 12.91 2.82 -2.81
N GLY A 486 13.49 4.01 -2.59
CA GLY A 486 14.87 4.18 -2.10
C GLY A 486 15.75 5.22 -2.81
N TRP A 487 15.32 5.87 -3.89
CA TRP A 487 16.16 6.84 -4.61
C TRP A 487 15.93 8.28 -4.13
N PRO A 488 16.99 9.08 -3.87
CA PRO A 488 16.85 10.51 -3.59
C PRO A 488 16.13 11.25 -4.74
N PRO A 489 15.29 12.26 -4.46
CA PRO A 489 14.50 12.97 -5.48
C PRO A 489 15.35 13.59 -6.60
N SER A 490 16.56 14.05 -6.26
CA SER A 490 17.52 14.65 -7.20
C SER A 490 18.00 13.66 -8.28
N THR A 491 18.12 12.37 -7.94
CA THR A 491 18.56 11.32 -8.86
C THR A 491 17.45 10.92 -9.83
N ARG A 492 16.18 10.94 -9.37
CA ARG A 492 14.99 10.69 -10.21
C ARG A 492 14.79 11.78 -11.26
N ALA A 493 14.98 13.04 -10.88
CA ALA A 493 14.89 14.18 -11.80
C ALA A 493 15.99 14.16 -12.88
N ARG A 494 17.20 13.71 -12.52
CA ARG A 494 18.34 13.61 -13.45
C ARG A 494 18.17 12.47 -14.47
N ALA A 495 17.58 11.35 -14.05
CA ALA A 495 17.22 10.23 -14.94
C ALA A 495 16.10 10.61 -15.91
N ARG A 496 15.08 11.37 -15.47
CA ARG A 496 13.99 11.86 -16.33
C ARG A 496 14.48 12.88 -17.37
N ARG A 497 15.37 13.81 -17.00
CA ARG A 497 15.96 14.78 -17.95
C ARG A 497 16.84 14.12 -19.01
N ARG A 498 17.58 13.06 -18.66
CA ARG A 498 18.40 12.31 -19.63
C ARG A 498 17.59 11.43 -20.59
N ALA A 499 16.40 10.98 -20.18
CA ALA A 499 15.51 10.23 -21.06
C ALA A 499 14.76 11.12 -22.07
N ALA A 500 14.61 12.42 -21.77
CA ALA A 500 13.92 13.39 -22.64
C ALA A 500 14.84 14.04 -23.70
N CYS A 501 16.16 13.90 -23.58
CA CYS A 501 17.11 14.49 -24.52
C CYS A 501 17.99 13.40 -25.15
N SER A 502 17.58 12.87 -26.30
CA SER A 502 18.54 12.44 -27.32
C SER A 502 17.84 12.37 -28.68
N PRO A 503 18.29 13.21 -29.62
CA PRO A 503 18.79 12.66 -30.87
C PRO A 503 20.21 13.14 -31.18
N SER A 504 20.86 12.43 -32.09
CA SER A 504 22.10 12.73 -32.81
C SER A 504 23.40 12.10 -32.31
N THR A 505 24.02 11.43 -33.29
CA THR A 505 25.35 10.81 -33.39
C THR A 505 26.48 11.85 -33.43
N ALA A 506 27.39 11.81 -32.45
CA ALA A 506 28.78 12.30 -32.56
C ALA A 506 29.65 11.74 -31.41
N PRO A 507 30.99 11.61 -31.58
CA PRO A 507 31.86 10.88 -30.66
C PRO A 507 32.26 11.68 -29.42
N TRP A 508 32.47 10.97 -28.30
CA TRP A 508 32.86 11.53 -27.00
C TRP A 508 34.32 12.03 -27.00
N PRO A 509 34.63 13.21 -26.42
CA PRO A 509 36.00 13.55 -26.06
C PRO A 509 36.36 12.96 -24.69
N ALA A 510 37.60 12.50 -24.57
CA ALA A 510 38.19 11.94 -23.36
C ALA A 510 38.48 13.02 -22.31
N SER A 511 37.95 12.84 -21.09
CA SER A 511 38.57 13.29 -19.81
C SER A 511 37.66 12.92 -18.63
N ILE A 512 38.11 11.96 -17.80
CA ILE A 512 37.51 11.64 -16.50
C ILE A 512 38.45 12.22 -15.43
N PRO A 513 38.00 13.08 -14.50
CA PRO A 513 38.79 13.45 -13.34
C PRO A 513 38.80 12.29 -12.33
N ARG A 514 40.00 11.77 -12.03
CA ARG A 514 40.25 10.83 -10.94
C ARG A 514 39.91 11.49 -9.59
N ARG A 515 39.19 10.77 -8.72
CA ARG A 515 39.11 11.04 -7.27
C ARG A 515 39.65 9.84 -6.47
N PRO A 516 40.21 10.06 -5.27
CA PRO A 516 41.17 9.16 -4.60
C PRO A 516 40.49 8.11 -3.70
N PRO A 517 41.22 7.05 -3.28
CA PRO A 517 40.65 5.96 -2.50
C PRO A 517 40.38 6.36 -1.05
N LEU A 518 39.20 5.97 -0.54
CA LEU A 518 38.83 6.10 0.87
C LEU A 518 39.45 4.97 1.70
N ARG A 519 40.04 5.36 2.83
CA ARG A 519 40.66 4.51 3.85
C ARG A 519 39.64 3.58 4.53
N ALA A 520 40.13 2.41 4.92
CA ALA A 520 39.46 1.39 5.70
C ALA A 520 38.90 1.92 7.03
N ARG A 521 37.64 1.56 7.31
CA ARG A 521 37.05 1.62 8.65
C ARG A 521 36.60 0.21 9.03
N SER A 522 37.28 -0.34 10.02
CA SER A 522 37.00 -1.61 10.68
C SER A 522 35.63 -1.62 11.34
N TRP A 523 34.79 -2.60 11.01
CA TRP A 523 33.63 -2.97 11.82
C TRP A 523 33.99 -4.20 12.64
N ARG A 524 33.94 -4.06 13.97
CA ARG A 524 34.06 -5.16 14.94
C ARG A 524 32.83 -6.06 14.82
N ALA A 525 33.06 -7.38 14.79
CA ALA A 525 32.02 -8.40 14.85
C ALA A 525 31.39 -8.46 16.26
N PRO A 526 30.06 -8.62 16.38
CA PRO A 526 29.43 -9.10 17.61
C PRO A 526 29.63 -10.63 17.75
N PRO A 527 29.58 -11.19 18.99
CA PRO A 527 29.91 -12.59 19.23
C PRO A 527 28.86 -13.56 18.67
N LEU A 528 29.34 -14.72 18.22
CA LEU A 528 28.54 -15.84 17.71
C LEU A 528 27.63 -16.44 18.79
N PRO A 529 26.36 -16.77 18.49
CA PRO A 529 25.56 -17.63 19.35
C PRO A 529 25.96 -19.10 19.18
N SER A 530 26.06 -19.81 20.30
CA SER A 530 26.41 -21.24 20.42
C SER A 530 25.44 -22.19 19.67
N PRO A 531 25.88 -23.40 19.30
CA PRO A 531 25.12 -24.30 18.43
C PRO A 531 23.93 -24.94 19.14
N ILE A 532 22.75 -24.92 18.50
CA ILE A 532 21.55 -25.66 18.90
C ILE A 532 21.57 -27.03 18.17
N PRO A 533 21.32 -28.16 18.86
CA PRO A 533 21.39 -29.49 18.27
C PRO A 533 20.25 -29.77 17.28
N GLY A 534 20.51 -30.70 16.34
CA GLY A 534 19.68 -31.05 15.19
C GLY A 534 18.28 -31.62 15.48
N PRO A 535 17.51 -31.90 14.41
CA PRO A 535 16.05 -31.98 14.47
C PRO A 535 15.56 -33.31 15.04
N SER A 536 14.92 -33.26 16.20
CA SER A 536 14.00 -34.32 16.65
C SER A 536 12.72 -34.24 15.81
N GLY A 537 12.41 -35.29 15.04
CA GLY A 537 11.15 -35.40 14.29
C GLY A 537 9.94 -35.20 15.20
N ARG A 538 9.05 -34.28 14.82
CA ARG A 538 7.76 -34.07 15.49
C ARG A 538 6.63 -34.25 14.47
N SER A 539 5.80 -35.26 14.74
CA SER A 539 4.57 -35.57 14.03
C SER A 539 3.43 -34.62 14.43
N TRP A 540 2.33 -34.70 13.67
CA TRP A 540 1.13 -33.87 13.71
C TRP A 540 0.40 -33.74 15.06
N ALA A 541 0.82 -34.44 16.12
CA ALA A 541 0.18 -34.40 17.43
C ALA A 541 0.57 -33.18 18.31
N SER A 542 1.55 -32.36 17.91
CA SER A 542 2.05 -31.25 18.74
C SER A 542 1.37 -29.90 18.49
N TRP A 543 0.67 -29.73 17.37
CA TRP A 543 0.09 -28.44 16.97
C TRP A 543 -1.19 -28.05 17.73
N SER A 544 -1.85 -29.01 18.39
CA SER A 544 -3.09 -28.79 19.17
C SER A 544 -2.87 -28.13 20.54
N ARG A 545 -1.63 -28.08 21.05
CA ARG A 545 -1.37 -27.61 22.44
C ARG A 545 -1.17 -26.11 22.60
N SER A 546 -0.94 -25.36 21.53
CA SER A 546 -0.74 -23.90 21.60
C SER A 546 -2.02 -23.07 21.39
N ALA A 547 -3.13 -23.69 20.99
CA ALA A 547 -4.43 -23.03 20.80
C ALA A 547 -5.39 -23.18 21.99
N ALA A 548 -5.05 -24.00 22.99
CA ALA A 548 -5.88 -24.26 24.18
C ALA A 548 -5.15 -23.80 25.46
N GLY A 549 -4.90 -22.50 25.58
CA GLY A 549 -4.15 -21.92 26.69
C GLY A 549 -4.89 -20.79 27.40
N ARG A 550 -6.03 -21.11 28.05
CA ARG A 550 -6.62 -20.41 29.21
C ARG A 550 -7.83 -21.20 29.70
N ARG A 551 -7.65 -22.01 30.75
CA ARG A 551 -8.76 -22.60 31.50
C ARG A 551 -9.41 -21.50 32.36
N PRO A 552 -10.73 -21.27 32.30
CA PRO A 552 -11.42 -20.58 33.38
C PRO A 552 -11.57 -21.54 34.57
N ARG A 553 -11.47 -20.98 35.77
CA ARG A 553 -11.61 -21.67 37.06
C ARG A 553 -12.98 -22.35 37.16
N SER A 554 -12.98 -23.60 37.60
CA SER A 554 -14.18 -24.36 37.97
C SER A 554 -14.91 -23.72 39.18
N PRO A 555 -16.25 -23.73 39.23
CA PRO A 555 -17.00 -23.40 40.44
C PRO A 555 -17.08 -24.60 41.39
N PRO A 556 -17.40 -24.40 42.69
CA PRO A 556 -17.37 -25.47 43.69
C PRO A 556 -18.58 -26.40 43.52
N GLY A 557 -18.34 -27.70 43.67
CA GLY A 557 -19.38 -28.73 43.63
C GLY A 557 -20.21 -28.79 44.92
N PRO A 558 -21.37 -29.48 44.90
CA PRO A 558 -22.04 -29.91 46.12
C PRO A 558 -21.71 -31.37 46.46
N ALA A 559 -21.81 -31.64 47.77
CA ALA A 559 -21.46 -32.88 48.44
C ALA A 559 -22.32 -34.10 48.04
N SER A 560 -21.71 -35.28 48.13
CA SER A 560 -22.33 -36.62 48.15
C SER A 560 -22.82 -36.97 49.59
N PRO A 561 -23.24 -38.21 49.93
CA PRO A 561 -24.16 -39.20 49.31
C PRO A 561 -25.16 -39.84 50.33
N SER A 562 -26.13 -40.62 49.85
CA SER A 562 -26.73 -41.77 50.59
C SER A 562 -27.57 -42.64 49.62
N ALA A 563 -27.14 -43.89 49.34
CA ALA A 563 -27.68 -45.16 49.86
C ALA A 563 -29.20 -45.33 49.61
N THR A 564 -29.75 -46.36 48.98
CA THR A 564 -29.58 -47.82 49.19
C THR A 564 -30.46 -48.62 48.20
N ARG A 565 -30.05 -49.87 47.88
CA ARG A 565 -30.84 -51.07 47.43
C ARG A 565 -31.62 -50.95 46.09
N GLY A 566 -31.70 -51.97 45.23
CA GLY A 566 -31.24 -53.35 45.22
C GLY A 566 -31.54 -53.96 43.83
N THR A 567 -30.77 -54.96 43.45
CA THR A 567 -30.96 -55.90 42.33
C THR A 567 -32.03 -56.96 42.66
N PRO A 568 -32.41 -57.93 41.77
CA PRO A 568 -32.15 -58.12 40.33
C PRO A 568 -33.40 -58.62 39.52
N SER A 569 -33.15 -58.88 38.22
CA SER A 569 -33.65 -60.03 37.44
C SER A 569 -34.75 -59.80 36.40
N ALA A 570 -34.40 -60.11 35.14
CA ALA A 570 -35.08 -61.01 34.20
C ALA A 570 -35.16 -60.44 32.77
N SER A 571 -34.39 -61.06 31.87
CA SER A 571 -34.55 -61.03 30.40
C SER A 571 -35.61 -62.09 29.99
N PRO A 572 -35.76 -62.47 28.69
CA PRO A 572 -36.07 -61.73 27.46
C PRO A 572 -37.27 -62.39 26.70
N THR A 573 -37.79 -61.80 25.62
CA THR A 573 -38.48 -62.50 24.47
C THR A 573 -38.92 -61.45 23.43
N SER A 574 -38.32 -61.42 22.23
CA SER A 574 -38.67 -62.12 20.98
C SER A 574 -39.64 -61.35 20.05
N ARG A 575 -39.15 -61.10 18.82
CA ARG A 575 -39.79 -60.74 17.52
C ARG A 575 -40.98 -61.67 17.11
N PRO A 576 -41.66 -61.58 15.92
CA PRO A 576 -41.51 -60.71 14.69
C PRO A 576 -42.86 -60.23 14.06
N CYS A 577 -42.80 -59.79 12.78
CA CYS A 577 -43.86 -59.69 11.72
C CYS A 577 -44.41 -58.28 11.45
N SER A 578 -44.73 -57.81 10.24
CA SER A 578 -44.38 -58.06 8.82
C SER A 578 -45.32 -57.18 7.97
N GLY A 579 -44.88 -56.71 6.80
CA GLY A 579 -45.72 -56.11 5.72
C GLY A 579 -46.06 -54.63 5.89
N THR A 580 -46.28 -53.79 4.86
CA THR A 580 -46.52 -54.01 3.43
C THR A 580 -46.29 -52.68 2.67
N THR A 581 -46.07 -52.80 1.37
CA THR A 581 -45.87 -51.80 0.29
C THR A 581 -46.86 -50.63 0.15
N GLY A 582 -46.39 -49.52 -0.44
CA GLY A 582 -47.14 -48.76 -1.46
C GLY A 582 -47.15 -47.22 -1.36
N THR A 583 -46.22 -46.52 -2.00
CA THR A 583 -46.37 -45.73 -3.25
C THR A 583 -45.07 -45.04 -3.60
#